data_AF-F2AME4-F1
#
_entry.id   AF-F2AME4-F1
#
_cell.length_a   1.000
_cell.length_b   1.000
_cell.length_c   1.000
_cell.angle_alpha   90.00
_cell.angle_beta   90.00
_cell.angle_gamma   90.00
#
_symmetry.space_group_name_H-M   'P 1'
#
loop_
_entity.id
_entity.type
_entity.pdbx_description
1 polymer ?
#
loop_
_entity_poly.entity_id
_entity_poly.type
_entity_poly.pdbx_seq_one_letter_code
_entity_poly.pdbx_strand_id
1 'polypeptide(L)'
;MSFDGNSAPDKQYKWPTGDPDDWGALPASCAIMAKLGLQNKLVHCSYNNFIDAPSGPDSKNQLKISADGVIEHWGFNPNVFIDVTKEQKRAIESLAAEMSRSTESDPLFFIHAGLSEFVYLVVKEVIRSGNIDSLAHVHLVSHSAFNENERRRKHHHTWDDIQELCGNRIQHTKIPDQNDKDNPNHLWHSKGNFSVWH
;
A
#
# COMPACT_ATOMS: atom_id res chain seq x y z
N MET A 1 0.12 -5.41 -2.16
CA MET A 1 0.46 -4.48 -1.05
C MET A 1 0.90 -3.15 -1.63
N SER A 2 0.77 -2.06 -0.87
CA SER A 2 1.34 -0.76 -1.23
C SER A 2 2.06 -0.14 -0.05
N PHE A 3 3.15 0.57 -0.33
CA PHE A 3 3.92 1.33 0.66
C PHE A 3 3.89 2.82 0.36
N ASP A 4 3.73 3.59 1.42
CA ASP A 4 3.60 5.04 1.36
C ASP A 4 4.93 5.71 0.99
N GLY A 5 4.88 6.95 0.52
CA GLY A 5 6.10 7.72 0.29
C GLY A 5 6.28 8.25 -1.13
N ASN A 6 7.51 8.67 -1.42
CA ASN A 6 7.88 9.37 -2.65
C ASN A 6 9.39 9.29 -2.89
N SER A 7 9.79 9.37 -4.16
CA SER A 7 11.20 9.35 -4.55
C SER A 7 11.91 10.70 -4.37
N ALA A 8 11.20 11.83 -4.48
CA ALA A 8 11.72 13.17 -4.20
C ALA A 8 10.77 13.97 -3.30
N PRO A 9 11.29 14.90 -2.47
CA PRO A 9 10.47 15.69 -1.57
C PRO A 9 9.32 16.45 -2.26
N ASP A 10 8.10 16.24 -1.77
CA ASP A 10 6.88 16.93 -2.19
C ASP A 10 6.67 18.21 -1.36
N LYS A 11 7.11 19.34 -1.89
CA LYS A 11 7.02 20.64 -1.21
C LYS A 11 5.60 21.22 -1.16
N GLN A 12 4.61 20.58 -1.80
CA GLN A 12 3.22 21.06 -1.80
C GLN A 12 2.42 20.53 -0.60
N TYR A 13 3.05 19.74 0.27
CA TYR A 13 2.38 19.12 1.40
C TYR A 13 3.22 19.23 2.68
N LYS A 14 2.56 19.17 3.84
CA LYS A 14 3.16 19.41 5.17
C LYS A 14 4.25 18.39 5.53
N TRP A 15 4.12 17.16 5.04
CA TRP A 15 5.16 16.12 5.14
C TRP A 15 5.74 15.83 3.76
N PRO A 16 6.92 16.39 3.46
CA PRO A 16 7.46 16.35 2.11
C PRO A 16 8.05 15.00 1.74
N THR A 17 8.32 14.10 2.68
CA THR A 17 8.89 12.77 2.42
C THR A 17 8.01 11.69 3.04
N GLY A 18 8.07 10.46 2.51
CA GLY A 18 7.53 9.27 3.16
C GLY A 18 8.24 8.94 4.46
N ASP A 19 7.61 8.08 5.26
CA ASP A 19 8.13 7.74 6.58
C ASP A 19 9.20 6.63 6.51
N PRO A 20 10.24 6.68 7.39
CA PRO A 20 11.29 5.67 7.39
C PRO A 20 10.86 4.25 7.75
N ASP A 21 9.73 4.08 8.42
CA ASP A 21 9.18 2.76 8.77
C ASP A 21 8.70 2.00 7.54
N ASP A 22 8.13 2.66 6.52
CA ASP A 22 7.81 2.03 5.23
C ASP A 22 9.04 1.43 4.53
N TRP A 23 10.21 2.08 4.66
CA TRP A 23 11.46 1.61 4.06
C TRP A 23 11.86 0.25 4.62
N GLY A 24 11.62 0.02 5.92
CA GLY A 24 11.86 -1.24 6.61
C GLY A 24 10.68 -2.22 6.53
N ALA A 25 9.45 -1.73 6.45
CA ALA A 25 8.24 -2.54 6.40
C ALA A 25 8.13 -3.35 5.10
N LEU A 26 8.55 -2.78 3.97
CA LEU A 26 8.59 -3.50 2.69
C LEU A 26 9.46 -4.75 2.76
N PRO A 27 10.76 -4.67 3.11
CA PRO A 27 11.60 -5.85 3.22
C PRO A 27 11.16 -6.76 4.37
N ALA A 28 10.71 -6.24 5.52
CA ALA A 28 10.21 -7.11 6.59
C ALA A 28 9.01 -7.96 6.13
N SER A 29 8.05 -7.35 5.44
CA SER A 29 6.87 -8.03 4.90
C SER A 29 7.25 -9.09 3.87
N CYS A 30 8.16 -8.75 2.95
CA CYS A 30 8.64 -9.68 1.94
C CYS A 30 9.50 -10.82 2.55
N ALA A 31 10.23 -10.58 3.64
CA ALA A 31 10.97 -11.61 4.36
C ALA A 31 10.03 -12.67 4.94
N ILE A 32 8.92 -12.24 5.55
CA ILE A 32 7.90 -13.15 6.09
C ILE A 32 7.31 -14.00 4.97
N MET A 33 6.91 -13.37 3.85
CA MET A 33 6.40 -14.10 2.69
C MET A 33 7.43 -15.10 2.13
N ALA A 34 8.69 -14.69 2.00
CA ALA A 34 9.75 -15.56 1.50
C ALA A 34 10.02 -16.73 2.43
N LYS A 35 9.99 -16.51 3.75
CA LYS A 35 10.15 -17.57 4.75
C LYS A 35 9.04 -18.62 4.70
N LEU A 36 7.84 -18.21 4.31
CA LEU A 36 6.68 -19.06 4.10
C LEU A 36 6.60 -19.67 2.68
N GLY A 37 7.53 -19.33 1.77
CA GLY A 37 7.49 -19.80 0.39
C GLY A 37 6.38 -19.18 -0.47
N LEU A 38 5.92 -17.97 -0.11
CA LEU A 38 4.77 -17.29 -0.72
C LEU A 38 5.15 -16.25 -1.78
N GLN A 39 6.38 -16.24 -2.28
CA GLN A 39 6.85 -15.22 -3.24
C GLN A 39 5.96 -15.14 -4.48
N ASN A 40 5.47 -16.28 -4.97
CA ASN A 40 4.56 -16.37 -6.13
C ASN A 40 3.13 -15.88 -5.84
N LYS A 41 2.77 -15.65 -4.57
CA LYS A 41 1.49 -15.05 -4.16
C LYS A 41 1.54 -13.53 -4.11
N LEU A 42 2.73 -12.92 -4.16
CA LEU A 42 2.83 -11.47 -4.34
C LEU A 42 2.59 -11.12 -5.81
N VAL A 43 1.37 -10.67 -6.11
CA VAL A 43 0.95 -10.31 -7.47
C VAL A 43 1.08 -8.82 -7.78
N HIS A 44 1.16 -7.97 -6.75
CA HIS A 44 1.34 -6.53 -6.89
C HIS A 44 1.98 -5.92 -5.63
N CYS A 45 3.02 -5.12 -5.83
CA CYS A 45 3.70 -4.33 -4.82
C CYS A 45 3.98 -2.92 -5.35
N SER A 46 3.12 -1.96 -5.02
CA SER A 46 3.40 -0.55 -5.32
C SER A 46 4.16 0.11 -4.18
N TYR A 47 5.02 1.06 -4.51
CA TYR A 47 5.74 1.88 -3.53
C TYR A 47 5.87 3.30 -4.04
N ASN A 48 6.23 4.24 -3.15
CA ASN A 48 6.23 5.67 -3.45
C ASN A 48 4.83 6.18 -3.87
N ASN A 49 3.77 5.73 -3.18
CA ASN A 49 2.40 5.94 -3.63
C ASN A 49 1.78 7.31 -3.28
N PHE A 50 2.57 8.30 -2.86
CA PHE A 50 2.09 9.67 -2.76
C PHE A 50 1.79 10.22 -4.16
N ILE A 51 0.52 10.09 -4.56
CA ILE A 51 0.01 10.60 -5.83
C ILE A 51 0.31 12.11 -5.94
N ASP A 52 0.72 12.54 -7.14
CA ASP A 52 1.18 13.89 -7.47
C ASP A 52 2.50 14.33 -6.82
N ALA A 53 3.21 13.45 -6.09
CA ALA A 53 4.56 13.73 -5.63
C ALA A 53 5.56 13.62 -6.79
N PRO A 54 6.62 14.46 -6.82
CA PRO A 54 7.63 14.38 -7.85
C PRO A 54 8.44 13.08 -7.73
N SER A 55 8.83 12.54 -8.87
CA SER A 55 9.87 11.51 -8.91
C SER A 55 11.25 12.14 -8.64
N GLY A 56 12.14 11.33 -8.07
CA GLY A 56 13.48 11.71 -7.65
C GLY A 56 14.52 10.73 -8.14
N PRO A 57 15.81 11.01 -7.93
CA PRO A 57 16.85 10.09 -8.33
C PRO A 57 16.79 8.82 -7.48
N ASP A 58 16.84 7.67 -8.14
CA ASP A 58 16.73 6.35 -7.52
C ASP A 58 17.78 6.10 -6.43
N SER A 59 18.97 6.68 -6.58
CA SER A 59 20.07 6.56 -5.60
C SER A 59 19.74 7.08 -4.20
N LYS A 60 18.64 7.84 -4.04
CA LYS A 60 18.19 8.40 -2.75
C LYS A 60 16.78 7.92 -2.38
N ASN A 61 16.19 7.04 -3.18
CA ASN A 61 14.85 6.51 -3.04
C ASN A 61 14.92 5.23 -2.21
N GLN A 62 14.67 5.35 -0.90
CA GLN A 62 14.83 4.25 0.05
C GLN A 62 13.88 3.08 -0.24
N LEU A 63 12.64 3.34 -0.66
CA LEU A 63 11.71 2.28 -1.06
C LEU A 63 12.15 1.53 -2.30
N LYS A 64 12.77 2.22 -3.26
CA LYS A 64 13.38 1.54 -4.41
C LYS A 64 14.56 0.66 -3.98
N ILE A 65 15.45 1.17 -3.13
CA ILE A 65 16.58 0.39 -2.58
C ILE A 65 16.04 -0.86 -1.87
N SER A 66 15.00 -0.71 -1.05
CA SER A 66 14.33 -1.82 -0.38
C SER A 66 13.71 -2.82 -1.37
N ALA A 67 12.95 -2.36 -2.37
CA ALA A 67 12.34 -3.21 -3.38
C ALA A 67 13.38 -3.98 -4.19
N ASP A 68 14.44 -3.31 -4.66
CA ASP A 68 15.53 -3.93 -5.41
C ASP A 68 16.23 -5.01 -4.55
N GLY A 69 16.50 -4.72 -3.27
CA GLY A 69 17.11 -5.69 -2.34
C GLY A 69 16.23 -6.91 -2.08
N VAL A 70 14.90 -6.74 -1.95
CA VAL A 70 13.95 -7.86 -1.81
C VAL A 70 13.97 -8.77 -3.03
N ILE A 71 13.98 -8.18 -4.22
CA ILE A 71 14.03 -8.93 -5.48
C ILE A 71 15.33 -9.73 -5.55
N GLU A 72 16.48 -9.09 -5.30
CA GLU A 72 17.80 -9.70 -5.35
C GLU A 72 17.96 -10.84 -4.33
N HIS A 73 17.57 -10.60 -3.08
CA HIS A 73 17.86 -11.53 -1.99
C HIS A 73 16.85 -12.67 -1.84
N TRP A 74 15.58 -12.47 -2.23
CA TRP A 74 14.51 -13.45 -1.97
C TRP A 74 13.79 -13.96 -3.21
N GLY A 75 14.22 -13.54 -4.40
CA GLY A 75 13.78 -14.12 -5.68
C GLY A 75 12.32 -13.80 -6.01
N PHE A 76 11.83 -12.63 -5.58
CA PHE A 76 10.52 -12.16 -6.02
C PHE A 76 10.54 -11.75 -7.49
N ASN A 77 9.39 -11.85 -8.16
CA ASN A 77 9.25 -11.39 -9.54
C ASN A 77 9.42 -9.86 -9.61
N PRO A 78 10.44 -9.31 -10.28
CA PRO A 78 10.64 -7.87 -10.35
C PRO A 78 9.47 -7.11 -10.99
N ASN A 79 8.69 -7.76 -11.85
CA ASN A 79 7.62 -7.10 -12.60
C ASN A 79 6.43 -6.67 -11.74
N VAL A 80 6.29 -7.21 -10.53
CA VAL A 80 5.21 -6.85 -9.60
C VAL A 80 5.57 -5.66 -8.71
N PHE A 81 6.83 -5.23 -8.68
CA PHE A 81 7.29 -4.06 -7.92
C PHE A 81 7.26 -2.82 -8.81
N ILE A 82 6.45 -1.83 -8.44
CA ILE A 82 6.16 -0.68 -9.31
C ILE A 82 6.31 0.62 -8.51
N ASP A 83 7.21 1.49 -8.98
CA ASP A 83 7.35 2.86 -8.45
C ASP A 83 6.22 3.73 -8.98
N VAL A 84 5.31 4.14 -8.10
CA VAL A 84 4.12 4.91 -8.51
C VAL A 84 4.49 6.29 -9.02
N THR A 85 5.56 6.93 -8.54
CA THR A 85 5.97 8.27 -9.01
C THR A 85 6.51 8.27 -10.44
N LYS A 86 6.95 7.11 -10.93
CA LYS A 86 7.48 6.93 -12.30
C LYS A 86 6.50 6.25 -13.24
N GLU A 87 5.72 5.33 -12.71
CA GLU A 87 4.91 4.39 -13.50
C GLU A 87 3.45 4.33 -13.00
N GLN A 88 2.90 5.46 -12.54
CA GLN A 88 1.56 5.55 -11.94
C GLN A 88 0.48 4.80 -12.74
N LYS A 89 0.43 5.00 -14.05
CA LYS A 89 -0.55 4.33 -14.92
C LYS A 89 -0.39 2.81 -14.87
N ARG A 90 0.85 2.30 -15.00
CA ARG A 90 1.14 0.87 -14.91
C ARG A 90 0.80 0.31 -13.53
N ALA A 91 1.08 1.06 -12.46
CA ALA A 91 0.74 0.65 -11.09
C ALA A 91 -0.79 0.51 -10.92
N ILE A 92 -1.55 1.49 -11.41
CA ILE A 92 -3.01 1.47 -11.39
C ILE A 92 -3.55 0.28 -12.19
N GLU A 93 -3.11 0.13 -13.43
CA GLU A 93 -3.57 -0.95 -14.33
C GLU A 93 -3.19 -2.34 -13.79
N SER A 94 -1.99 -2.48 -13.21
CA SER A 94 -1.54 -3.72 -12.58
C SER A 94 -2.45 -4.13 -11.44
N LEU A 95 -2.70 -3.26 -10.45
CA LEU A 95 -3.55 -3.63 -9.33
C LEU A 95 -5.02 -3.79 -9.73
N ALA A 96 -5.50 -2.96 -10.66
CA ALA A 96 -6.87 -3.08 -11.18
C ALA A 96 -7.09 -4.41 -11.90
N ALA A 97 -6.08 -4.91 -12.62
CA ALA A 97 -6.14 -6.21 -13.26
C ALA A 97 -6.17 -7.36 -12.23
N GLU A 98 -5.43 -7.27 -11.12
CA GLU A 98 -5.51 -8.25 -10.03
C GLU A 98 -6.89 -8.20 -9.34
N MET A 99 -7.38 -7.00 -9.01
CA MET A 99 -8.70 -6.84 -8.39
C MET A 99 -9.81 -7.38 -9.31
N SER A 100 -9.73 -7.11 -10.62
CA SER A 100 -10.70 -7.57 -11.61
C SER A 100 -10.79 -9.10 -11.74
N ARG A 101 -9.71 -9.83 -11.38
CA ARG A 101 -9.67 -11.30 -11.41
C ARG A 101 -10.04 -11.93 -10.08
N SER A 102 -10.23 -11.14 -9.03
CA SER A 102 -10.54 -11.63 -7.69
C SER A 102 -11.89 -12.36 -7.68
N THR A 103 -11.91 -13.55 -7.06
CA THR A 103 -13.11 -14.39 -6.94
C THR A 103 -13.25 -14.92 -5.52
N GLU A 104 -14.39 -15.49 -5.17
CA GLU A 104 -14.59 -16.10 -3.83
C GLU A 104 -13.55 -17.19 -3.52
N SER A 105 -13.18 -18.01 -4.52
CA SER A 105 -12.20 -19.10 -4.36
C SER A 105 -10.75 -18.66 -4.51
N ASP A 106 -10.51 -17.47 -5.06
CA ASP A 106 -9.17 -16.88 -5.22
C ASP A 106 -9.25 -15.36 -4.92
N PRO A 107 -9.44 -15.00 -3.64
CA PRO A 107 -9.62 -13.61 -3.23
C PRO A 107 -8.29 -12.86 -3.19
N LEU A 108 -8.33 -11.57 -3.56
CA LEU A 108 -7.18 -10.68 -3.43
C LEU A 108 -7.15 -10.03 -2.04
N PHE A 109 -6.06 -10.22 -1.33
CA PHE A 109 -5.74 -9.45 -0.13
C PHE A 109 -4.80 -8.30 -0.47
N PHE A 110 -5.24 -7.06 -0.21
CA PHE A 110 -4.46 -5.86 -0.42
C PHE A 110 -4.12 -5.20 0.92
N ILE A 111 -2.84 -5.30 1.29
CA ILE A 111 -2.31 -4.56 2.44
C ILE A 111 -2.19 -3.08 2.04
N HIS A 112 -3.00 -2.25 2.69
CA HIS A 112 -3.11 -0.82 2.50
C HIS A 112 -2.18 -0.09 3.47
N ALA A 113 -0.89 -0.04 3.13
CA ALA A 113 0.13 0.69 3.86
C ALA A 113 0.54 1.97 3.14
N GLY A 114 -0.43 2.73 2.65
CA GLY A 114 -0.23 4.09 2.15
C GLY A 114 -1.56 4.78 1.90
N LEU A 115 -1.58 5.98 1.32
CA LEU A 115 -2.81 6.78 1.30
C LEU A 115 -3.88 6.27 0.32
N SER A 116 -5.15 6.53 0.65
CA SER A 116 -6.32 6.03 -0.08
C SER A 116 -6.40 6.45 -1.56
N GLU A 117 -5.82 7.58 -1.96
CA GLU A 117 -5.93 8.07 -3.35
C GLU A 117 -5.46 7.05 -4.39
N PHE A 118 -4.36 6.32 -4.16
CA PHE A 118 -3.90 5.31 -5.11
C PHE A 118 -4.94 4.20 -5.31
N VAL A 119 -5.55 3.72 -4.22
CA VAL A 119 -6.59 2.69 -4.27
C VAL A 119 -7.87 3.22 -4.93
N TYR A 120 -8.23 4.48 -4.67
CA TYR A 120 -9.36 5.13 -5.33
C TYR A 120 -9.21 5.13 -6.86
N LEU A 121 -8.04 5.50 -7.37
CA LEU A 121 -7.76 5.48 -8.81
C LEU A 121 -7.82 4.06 -9.40
N VAL A 122 -7.37 3.06 -8.65
CA VAL A 122 -7.46 1.64 -9.03
C VAL A 122 -8.91 1.18 -9.10
N VAL A 123 -9.73 1.51 -8.11
CA VAL A 123 -11.17 1.14 -8.10
C VAL A 123 -11.90 1.80 -9.26
N LYS A 124 -11.59 3.06 -9.59
CA LYS A 124 -12.11 3.70 -10.81
C LYS A 124 -11.77 2.91 -12.07
N GLU A 125 -10.54 2.40 -12.16
CA GLU A 125 -10.08 1.61 -13.30
C GLU A 125 -10.79 0.24 -13.39
N VAL A 126 -11.03 -0.43 -12.27
CA VAL A 126 -11.82 -1.68 -12.21
C VAL A 126 -13.25 -1.44 -12.71
N ILE A 127 -13.90 -0.35 -12.24
CA ILE A 127 -15.25 0.03 -12.67
C ILE A 127 -15.26 0.36 -14.17
N ARG A 128 -14.28 1.14 -14.65
CA ARG A 128 -14.14 1.49 -16.07
C ARG A 128 -13.99 0.25 -16.95
N SER A 129 -13.34 -0.80 -16.42
CA SER A 129 -13.14 -2.08 -17.10
C SER A 129 -14.36 -3.01 -17.03
N GLY A 130 -15.44 -2.61 -16.36
CA GLY A 130 -16.69 -3.38 -16.25
C GLY A 130 -16.66 -4.51 -15.22
N ASN A 131 -15.66 -4.53 -14.32
CA ASN A 131 -15.45 -5.63 -13.37
C ASN A 131 -15.82 -5.25 -11.92
N ILE A 132 -16.78 -4.33 -11.73
CA ILE A 132 -17.14 -3.84 -10.39
C ILE A 132 -17.50 -4.96 -9.41
N ASP A 133 -18.13 -6.04 -9.87
CA ASP A 133 -18.55 -7.15 -9.00
C ASP A 133 -17.38 -7.95 -8.43
N SER A 134 -16.22 -7.97 -9.10
CA SER A 134 -15.01 -8.62 -8.58
C SER A 134 -14.51 -8.00 -7.26
N LEU A 135 -14.85 -6.72 -7.02
CA LEU A 135 -14.48 -6.00 -5.80
C LEU A 135 -15.10 -6.63 -4.54
N ALA A 136 -16.18 -7.40 -4.67
CA ALA A 136 -16.78 -8.14 -3.56
C ALA A 136 -15.85 -9.20 -2.95
N HIS A 137 -14.82 -9.59 -3.70
CA HIS A 137 -13.83 -10.60 -3.33
C HIS A 137 -12.47 -9.99 -2.98
N VAL A 138 -12.36 -8.66 -2.93
CA VAL A 138 -11.15 -7.96 -2.52
C VAL A 138 -11.23 -7.65 -1.04
N HIS A 139 -10.18 -8.02 -0.31
CA HIS A 139 -9.99 -7.71 1.10
C HIS A 139 -8.94 -6.63 1.26
N LEU A 140 -9.35 -5.44 1.67
CA LEU A 140 -8.43 -4.37 2.04
C LEU A 140 -8.09 -4.48 3.52
N VAL A 141 -6.80 -4.64 3.82
CA VAL A 141 -6.27 -4.71 5.18
C VAL A 141 -5.60 -3.37 5.49
N SER A 142 -6.22 -2.58 6.36
CA SER A 142 -5.73 -1.28 6.81
C SER A 142 -5.09 -1.37 8.19
N HIS A 143 -4.07 -0.56 8.45
CA HIS A 143 -3.36 -0.51 9.73
C HIS A 143 -3.36 0.87 10.39
N SER A 144 -4.00 1.88 9.78
CA SER A 144 -4.12 3.19 10.44
C SER A 144 -5.29 4.01 9.94
N ALA A 145 -5.93 4.75 10.86
CA ALA A 145 -6.94 5.74 10.48
C ALA A 145 -6.35 6.89 9.66
N PHE A 146 -5.04 7.11 9.74
CA PHE A 146 -4.35 8.14 8.98
C PHE A 146 -4.36 7.83 7.47
N ASN A 147 -3.98 6.60 7.09
CA ASN A 147 -3.96 6.18 5.68
C ASN A 147 -5.36 6.20 5.03
N GLU A 148 -6.38 5.89 5.83
CA GLU A 148 -7.79 5.90 5.43
C GLU A 148 -8.31 7.31 5.15
N ASN A 149 -7.84 8.33 5.88
CA ASN A 149 -8.51 9.65 5.93
C ASN A 149 -7.67 10.81 5.40
N GLU A 150 -6.35 10.68 5.31
CA GLU A 150 -5.48 11.79 4.91
C GLU A 150 -5.54 12.08 3.41
N ARG A 151 -5.65 13.38 3.06
CA ARG A 151 -5.66 13.88 1.68
C ARG A 151 -4.43 14.76 1.46
N ARG A 152 -3.52 14.36 0.58
CA ARG A 152 -2.33 15.18 0.25
C ARG A 152 -2.64 16.36 -0.67
N ARG A 153 -3.72 16.26 -1.44
CA ARG A 153 -4.28 17.32 -2.27
C ARG A 153 -5.78 17.43 -2.04
N LYS A 154 -6.35 18.58 -2.35
CA LYS A 154 -7.81 18.81 -2.18
C LYS A 154 -8.66 17.85 -3.01
N HIS A 155 -8.16 17.42 -4.16
CA HIS A 155 -8.84 16.48 -5.06
C HIS A 155 -8.57 15.00 -4.73
N HIS A 156 -7.79 14.70 -3.69
CA HIS A 156 -7.57 13.31 -3.26
C HIS A 156 -8.74 12.79 -2.44
N HIS A 157 -8.86 11.47 -2.39
CA HIS A 157 -10.00 10.76 -1.82
C HIS A 157 -9.61 9.91 -0.60
N THR A 158 -10.60 9.63 0.24
CA THR A 158 -10.48 8.79 1.44
C THR A 158 -11.02 7.40 1.21
N TRP A 159 -10.86 6.54 2.22
CA TRP A 159 -11.48 5.22 2.26
C TRP A 159 -13.01 5.28 2.10
N ASP A 160 -13.67 6.25 2.73
CA ASP A 160 -15.12 6.43 2.60
C ASP A 160 -15.53 6.75 1.16
N ASP A 161 -14.76 7.57 0.45
CA ASP A 161 -15.01 7.86 -0.98
C ASP A 161 -14.85 6.58 -1.84
N ILE A 162 -13.91 5.69 -1.48
CA ILE A 162 -13.74 4.39 -2.16
C ILE A 162 -14.95 3.49 -1.94
N GLN A 163 -15.44 3.42 -0.69
CA GLN A 163 -16.62 2.63 -0.33
C GLN A 163 -17.88 3.14 -1.05
N GLU A 164 -18.08 4.46 -1.10
CA GLU A 164 -19.16 5.07 -1.88
C GLU A 164 -19.03 4.71 -3.38
N LEU A 165 -17.84 4.89 -3.96
CA LEU A 165 -17.58 4.64 -5.37
C LEU A 165 -17.87 3.19 -5.79
N CYS A 166 -17.53 2.20 -4.97
CA CYS A 166 -17.75 0.78 -5.26
C CYS A 166 -19.06 0.22 -4.69
N GLY A 167 -19.89 1.04 -4.05
CA GLY A 167 -21.13 0.60 -3.40
C GLY A 167 -20.88 -0.42 -2.29
N ASN A 168 -19.88 -0.17 -1.44
CA ASN A 168 -19.48 -0.98 -0.28
C ASN A 168 -19.11 -2.44 -0.60
N ARG A 169 -18.48 -2.69 -1.76
CA ARG A 169 -18.11 -4.05 -2.19
C ARG A 169 -16.82 -4.56 -1.56
N ILE A 170 -15.81 -3.71 -1.42
CA ILE A 170 -14.51 -4.12 -0.89
C ILE A 170 -14.65 -4.39 0.61
N GLN A 171 -14.23 -5.59 1.03
CA GLN A 171 -14.24 -6.00 2.41
C GLN A 171 -13.10 -5.30 3.16
N HIS A 172 -13.40 -4.71 4.32
CA HIS A 172 -12.42 -3.97 5.11
C HIS A 172 -12.04 -4.73 6.37
N THR A 173 -10.74 -4.93 6.59
CA THR A 173 -10.20 -5.42 7.85
C THR A 173 -9.23 -4.40 8.41
N LYS A 174 -9.56 -3.80 9.55
CA LYS A 174 -8.67 -2.89 10.26
C LYS A 174 -7.93 -3.64 11.36
N ILE A 175 -6.60 -3.69 11.26
CA ILE A 175 -5.74 -4.18 12.33
C ILE A 175 -5.45 -3.05 13.34
N PRO A 176 -4.92 -3.35 14.55
CA PRO A 176 -4.57 -2.34 15.53
C PRO A 176 -3.69 -1.24 14.92
N ASP A 177 -3.98 0.01 15.30
CA ASP A 177 -3.32 1.17 14.71
C ASP A 177 -1.82 1.16 15.00
N GLN A 178 -0.99 1.55 14.03
CA GLN A 178 0.47 1.61 14.19
C GLN A 178 0.98 3.01 14.58
N ASN A 179 0.13 4.04 14.54
CA ASN A 179 0.50 5.45 14.71
C ASN A 179 0.18 6.06 16.09
N ASP A 180 -0.58 5.39 16.95
CA ASP A 180 -0.95 5.86 18.30
C ASP A 180 0.17 5.75 19.36
N LYS A 181 1.35 6.32 19.10
CA LYS A 181 2.66 6.16 19.81
C LYS A 181 2.66 6.19 21.36
N ASP A 182 1.59 6.63 21.99
CA ASP A 182 1.48 6.85 23.44
C ASP A 182 0.64 5.79 24.17
N ASN A 183 -0.02 4.87 23.47
CA ASN A 183 -0.87 3.84 24.08
C ASN A 183 -0.38 2.40 23.82
N PRO A 184 0.34 1.77 24.76
CA PRO A 184 0.95 0.44 24.56
C PRO A 184 -0.06 -0.70 24.41
N ASN A 185 -1.30 -0.53 24.87
CA ASN A 185 -2.37 -1.53 24.75
C ASN A 185 -3.18 -1.40 23.46
N HIS A 186 -2.91 -0.34 22.68
CA HIS A 186 -3.59 -0.07 21.42
C HIS A 186 -2.68 -0.32 20.20
N LEU A 187 -1.39 -0.54 20.43
CA LEU A 187 -0.33 -0.38 19.43
C LEU A 187 0.60 -1.58 19.22
N TRP A 188 1.30 -1.54 18.08
CA TRP A 188 2.58 -2.21 17.80
C TRP A 188 3.81 -1.27 17.90
N HIS A 189 3.77 -0.26 18.75
CA HIS A 189 4.83 0.73 18.91
C HIS A 189 5.17 0.87 20.40
N SER A 190 6.19 0.17 20.84
CA SER A 190 6.63 0.15 22.24
C SER A 190 7.35 1.44 22.65
N LYS A 191 7.77 2.31 21.72
CA LYS A 191 8.90 3.23 21.94
C LYS A 191 10.11 2.43 22.46
N GLY A 192 10.26 2.36 23.78
CA GLY A 192 11.21 1.49 24.48
C GLY A 192 10.57 0.55 25.52
N ASN A 193 9.25 0.59 25.69
CA ASN A 193 8.51 -0.29 26.60
C ASN A 193 7.95 -1.51 25.88
N PHE A 194 8.68 -2.63 25.94
CA PHE A 194 8.28 -3.90 25.35
C PHE A 194 7.48 -4.80 26.29
N SER A 195 6.99 -4.30 27.43
CA SER A 195 6.33 -5.13 28.44
C SER A 195 5.07 -5.85 27.96
N VAL A 196 4.40 -5.36 26.92
CA VAL A 196 3.22 -6.01 26.33
C VAL A 196 3.58 -7.28 25.53
N TRP A 197 4.86 -7.52 25.29
CA TRP A 197 5.39 -8.66 24.53
C TRP A 197 6.07 -9.72 25.42
N HIS A 198 6.14 -9.50 26.73
CA HIS A 198 6.71 -10.39 27.73
C HIS A 198 5.64 -10.87 28.69
#